data_AF-A0A376JRA7-F1
#
_entry.id   AF-A0A376JRA7-F1
#
_cell.length_a   1.000
_cell.length_b   1.000
_cell.length_c   1.000
_cell.angle_alpha   90.00
_cell.angle_beta   90.00
_cell.angle_gamma   90.00
#
_symmetry.space_group_name_H-M   'P 1'
#
loop_
_entity.id
_entity.type
_entity.pdbx_description
1 polymer ?
#
loop_
_entity_poly.entity_id
_entity_poly.type
_entity_poly.pdbx_seq_one_letter_code
_entity_poly.pdbx_strand_id
1 'polypeptide(L)'
;MPWIQLKLNTTGANAEDLSDALMEAGAVSITFQDTHDTPVFEPLPGETRLWGDTDVIGLFDAETDMNDVGGDSGKPSAARRGLRA
;
A
#
# COMPACT_ATOMS: atom_id res chain seq x y z
N MET A 1 13.46 12.50 -16.40
CA MET A 1 12.86 12.67 -15.05
C MET A 1 12.85 11.29 -14.40
N PRO A 2 13.77 11.00 -13.48
CA PRO A 2 13.73 9.76 -12.72
C PRO A 2 12.57 9.81 -11.72
N TRP A 3 11.99 8.67 -11.41
CA TRP A 3 10.90 8.52 -10.45
C TRP A 3 11.17 7.32 -9.56
N ILE A 4 10.66 7.38 -8.33
CA ILE A 4 10.73 6.30 -7.35
C ILE A 4 9.34 5.71 -7.24
N GLN A 5 9.25 4.38 -7.33
CA GLN A 5 7.99 3.67 -7.16
C GLN A 5 8.03 2.87 -5.86
N LEU A 6 7.09 3.18 -4.96
CA LEU A 6 6.89 2.45 -3.72
C LEU A 6 5.66 1.57 -3.86
N LYS A 7 5.84 0.25 -3.72
CA LYS A 7 4.75 -0.74 -3.77
C LYS A 7 4.52 -1.32 -2.38
N LEU A 8 3.31 -1.16 -1.86
CA LEU A 8 2.90 -1.65 -0.56
C LEU A 8 1.72 -2.61 -0.74
N ASN A 9 1.85 -3.80 -0.15
CA ASN A 9 0.76 -4.76 -0.14
C ASN A 9 -0.18 -4.46 1.04
N THR A 10 -1.48 -4.39 0.77
CA THR A 10 -2.51 -4.14 1.78
C THR A 10 -3.80 -4.85 1.40
N THR A 11 -4.84 -4.64 2.20
CA THR A 11 -6.19 -5.12 1.89
C THR A 11 -7.02 -4.00 1.27
N GLY A 12 -8.04 -4.34 0.46
CA GLY A 12 -8.92 -3.33 -0.16
C GLY A 12 -9.62 -2.40 0.83
N ALA A 13 -9.77 -2.82 2.10
CA ALA A 13 -10.33 -1.97 3.16
C ALA A 13 -9.37 -0.87 3.63
N ASN A 14 -8.06 -1.11 3.58
CA ASN A 14 -7.03 -0.18 4.03
C ASN A 14 -6.31 0.50 2.86
N ALA A 15 -6.67 0.15 1.63
CA ALA A 15 -6.01 0.66 0.43
C ALA A 15 -6.23 2.16 0.26
N GLU A 16 -7.46 2.66 0.51
CA GLU A 16 -7.77 4.09 0.45
C GLU A 16 -6.99 4.89 1.50
N ASP A 17 -7.05 4.47 2.78
CA ASP A 17 -6.28 5.12 3.85
C ASP A 17 -4.77 5.17 3.56
N LEU A 18 -4.23 4.09 3.00
CA LEU A 18 -2.82 4.03 2.61
C LEU A 18 -2.51 4.93 1.43
N SER A 19 -3.44 5.07 0.47
CA SER A 19 -3.29 5.98 -0.65
C SER A 19 -3.27 7.43 -0.23
N ASP A 20 -4.12 7.82 0.72
CA ASP A 20 -4.16 9.17 1.29
C ASP A 20 -2.86 9.47 2.02
N ALA A 21 -2.36 8.53 2.84
CA ALA A 21 -1.08 8.67 3.52
C ALA A 21 0.10 8.84 2.53
N LEU A 22 0.12 8.08 1.44
CA LEU A 22 1.13 8.23 0.39
C LEU A 22 1.01 9.57 -0.34
N MET A 23 -0.21 10.08 -0.54
CA MET A 23 -0.44 11.39 -1.14
C MET A 23 0.06 12.52 -0.24
N GLU A 24 -0.22 12.45 1.06
CA GLU A 24 0.29 13.39 2.05
C GLU A 24 1.81 13.33 2.18
N ALA A 25 2.40 12.15 2.03
CA ALA A 25 3.85 11.94 2.00
C ALA A 25 4.54 12.47 0.72
N GLY A 26 3.78 13.00 -0.25
CA GLY A 26 4.32 13.63 -1.46
C GLY A 26 4.30 12.76 -2.71
N ALA A 27 3.49 11.69 -2.74
CA ALA A 27 3.28 10.96 -3.98
C ALA A 27 2.63 11.86 -5.03
N VAL A 28 3.08 11.75 -6.27
CA VAL A 28 2.50 12.47 -7.42
C VAL A 28 1.35 11.70 -8.07
N SER A 29 1.28 10.40 -7.81
CA SER A 29 0.24 9.52 -8.34
C SER A 29 0.13 8.25 -7.49
N ILE A 30 -1.10 7.77 -7.29
CA ILE A 30 -1.37 6.45 -6.70
C ILE A 30 -2.01 5.53 -7.73
N THR A 31 -1.54 4.29 -7.77
CA THR A 31 -2.15 3.21 -8.55
C THR A 31 -2.54 2.06 -7.63
N PHE A 32 -3.76 1.55 -7.79
CA PHE A 32 -4.20 0.31 -7.15
C PHE A 32 -4.05 -0.85 -8.13
N GLN A 33 -3.42 -1.92 -7.69
CA GLN A 33 -3.24 -3.13 -8.47
C GLN A 33 -3.68 -4.35 -7.64
N ASP A 34 -4.20 -5.38 -8.29
CA ASP A 34 -4.43 -6.65 -7.64
C ASP A 34 -3.10 -7.34 -7.27
N THR A 35 -3.04 -7.92 -6.06
CA THR A 35 -1.89 -8.67 -5.57
C THR A 35 -1.85 -10.09 -6.09
N HIS A 36 -3.01 -10.73 -6.31
CA HIS A 36 -3.11 -12.17 -6.50
C HIS A 36 -3.66 -12.61 -7.87
N ASP A 37 -3.83 -11.70 -8.83
CA ASP A 37 -4.53 -11.96 -10.11
C ASP A 37 -5.88 -12.67 -9.91
N THR A 38 -6.59 -12.29 -8.84
CA THR A 38 -7.92 -12.78 -8.53
C THR A 38 -8.95 -12.04 -9.38
N PRO A 39 -9.75 -12.74 -10.20
CA PRO A 39 -10.78 -12.08 -11.00
C PRO A 39 -11.77 -11.38 -10.07
N VAL A 40 -11.84 -10.04 -10.18
CA VAL A 40 -12.83 -9.25 -9.47
C VAL A 40 -14.15 -9.32 -10.22
N PHE A 41 -15.22 -9.67 -9.52
CA PHE A 41 -16.57 -9.59 -10.07
C PHE A 41 -17.00 -8.13 -10.08
N GLU A 42 -17.70 -7.73 -11.15
CA GLU A 42 -18.23 -6.37 -11.28
C GLU A 42 -19.08 -6.05 -10.04
N PRO A 43 -18.76 -4.97 -9.30
CA PRO A 43 -19.59 -4.53 -8.20
C PRO A 43 -20.96 -4.06 -8.73
N LEU A 44 -21.97 -4.07 -7.86
CA LEU A 44 -23.30 -3.60 -8.25
C LEU A 44 -23.21 -2.14 -8.73
N PRO A 45 -24.04 -1.73 -9.72
CA PRO A 45 -24.02 -0.35 -10.20
C PRO A 45 -24.22 0.64 -9.05
N GLY A 46 -23.17 1.42 -8.74
CA GLY A 46 -23.12 2.36 -7.62
C GLY A 46 -22.12 2.00 -6.52
N GLU A 47 -21.49 0.83 -6.57
CA GLU A 47 -20.45 0.40 -5.64
C GLU A 47 -19.07 0.44 -6.31
N THR A 48 -18.08 1.05 -5.65
CA THR A 48 -16.67 0.96 -6.04
C THR A 48 -15.98 0.05 -5.04
N ARG A 49 -15.67 -1.18 -5.45
CA ARG A 49 -15.03 -2.17 -4.57
C ARG A 49 -13.66 -2.52 -5.12
N LEU A 50 -12.64 -2.35 -4.28
CA LEU A 50 -11.27 -2.79 -4.55
C LEU A 50 -11.10 -4.30 -4.31
N TRP A 51 -10.02 -4.87 -4.84
CA TRP A 51 -9.64 -6.27 -4.60
C TRP A 51 -9.45 -6.54 -3.10
N GLY A 52 -9.73 -7.78 -2.67
CA GLY A 52 -9.57 -8.17 -1.26
C GLY A 52 -8.14 -7.91 -0.77
N ASP A 53 -7.16 -8.40 -1.51
CA ASP A 53 -5.75 -8.02 -1.40
C ASP A 53 -5.43 -7.05 -2.54
N THR A 54 -4.99 -5.85 -2.19
CA THR A 54 -4.68 -4.78 -3.14
C THR A 54 -3.28 -4.27 -2.86
N ASP A 55 -2.49 -4.14 -3.92
CA ASP A 55 -1.23 -3.41 -3.89
C ASP A 55 -1.48 -1.94 -4.17
N VAL A 56 -1.04 -1.08 -3.26
CA VAL A 56 -1.02 0.37 -3.43
C VAL A 56 0.37 0.77 -3.89
N ILE A 57 0.43 1.44 -5.04
CA ILE A 57 1.66 1.88 -5.66
C ILE A 57 1.68 3.41 -5.65
N GLY A 58 2.58 4.00 -4.86
CA GLY A 58 2.86 5.43 -4.87
C GLY A 58 4.02 5.75 -5.79
N LEU A 59 3.83 6.71 -6.68
CA LEU A 59 4.89 7.28 -7.51
C LEU A 59 5.39 8.57 -6.88
N PHE A 60 6.71 8.69 -6.73
CA PHE A 60 7.37 9.86 -6.15
C PHE A 60 8.38 10.42 -7.15
N ASP A 61 8.63 11.73 -7.06
CA ASP A 61 9.76 12.33 -7.76
C ASP A 61 11.07 11.79 -7.17
N ALA A 62 12.10 11.59 -8.00
CA ALA A 62 13.40 11.11 -7.54
C ALA A 62 14.13 12.06 -6.58
N GLU A 63 13.69 13.31 -6.49
CA GLU A 63 14.18 14.27 -5.49
C GLU A 63 13.50 14.11 -4.11
N THR A 64 12.50 13.22 -3.98
CA THR A 64 11.78 12.97 -2.72
C THR A 64 12.65 12.21 -1.72
N ASP A 65 12.75 12.72 -0.48
CA ASP A 65 13.44 12.02 0.60
C ASP A 65 12.57 10.88 1.16
N MET A 66 12.94 9.64 0.82
CA MET A 66 12.24 8.44 1.26
C MET A 66 12.33 8.21 2.78
N ASN A 67 13.23 8.88 3.51
CA ASN A 67 13.26 8.79 4.97
C ASN A 67 12.04 9.46 5.62
N ASP A 68 11.46 10.47 4.96
CA ASP A 68 10.27 11.18 5.44
C ASP A 68 9.00 10.33 5.18
N VAL A 69 8.98 9.62 4.05
CA VAL A 69 7.91 8.69 3.66
C VAL A 69 7.89 7.42 4.53
N GLY A 70 9.06 7.00 5.05
CA GLY A 70 9.23 5.81 5.89
C GLY A 70 9.01 6.04 7.40
N GLY A 71 8.27 7.09 7.78
CA GLY A 71 8.03 7.52 9.15
C GLY A 71 7.66 6.37 10.09
N ASP A 72 8.57 6.03 11.00
CA ASP A 72 8.45 5.03 12.06
C ASP A 72 7.77 3.72 11.64
N SER A 73 8.46 2.91 10.83
CA SER A 73 8.24 1.45 10.85
C SER A 73 8.72 0.87 12.19
N GLY A 74 7.98 1.23 13.25
CA GLY A 74 8.16 0.86 14.63
C GLY A 74 7.95 -0.64 14.83
N LYS A 75 9.05 -1.36 14.63
CA LYS A 75 9.41 -2.69 15.15
C LYS A 75 8.93 -3.94 14.39
N PRO A 76 9.85 -4.87 14.07
CA PRO A 76 9.46 -6.26 13.85
C PRO A 76 8.85 -6.79 15.14
N SER A 77 7.56 -7.14 15.10
CA SER A 77 6.89 -7.88 16.17
C SER A 77 7.56 -9.25 16.32
N ALA A 78 8.54 -9.30 17.22
CA ALA A 78 9.20 -10.51 17.66
C ALA A 78 8.25 -11.31 18.56
N ALA A 79 7.21 -11.90 17.99
CA ALA A 79 6.43 -12.95 18.64
C ALA A 79 7.15 -14.31 18.51
N ARG A 80 8.41 -14.39 18.96
CA ARG A 80 8.99 -15.67 19.36
C ARG A 80 8.55 -15.93 20.80
N ARG A 81 7.47 -16.70 20.96
CA ARG A 81 7.10 -17.26 22.27
C ARG A 81 6.67 -18.70 22.12
N GLY A 82 7.43 -19.59 22.74
CA GLY A 82 6.96 -20.93 23.13
C GLY A 82 7.64 -22.10 22.44
N LEU A 83 8.94 -22.24 22.63
CA LEU A 83 9.56 -23.57 22.71
C LEU A 83 8.84 -24.32 23.86
N ARG A 84 8.00 -25.30 23.53
CA ARG A 84 7.52 -26.29 24.50
C ARG A 84 8.48 -27.47 24.51
N ALA A 85 8.77 -27.87 25.75
CA ALA A 85 9.64 -28.95 26.17
C ALA A 85 9.27 -30.32 25.60
#